data_AF-A0A7X4D6Z5-F1
#
_entry.id   AF-A0A7X4D6Z5-F1
#
_cell.length_a   1.000
_cell.length_b   1.000
_cell.length_c   1.000
_cell.angle_alpha   90.00
_cell.angle_beta   90.00
_cell.angle_gamma   90.00
#
_symmetry.space_group_name_H-M   'P 1'
#
loop_
_entity.id
_entity.type
_entity.pdbx_description
1 polymer ?
#
loop_
_entity_poly.entity_id
_entity_poly.type
_entity_poly.pdbx_seq_one_letter_code
_entity_poly.pdbx_strand_id
1 'polypeptide(L)' 'MDDLLTIAQIEAQFSSEWVLVEDPQVNDALEVQSGKVRWHSKDREEVYRQAVTLRPKRFAVLYTGRMPEDTAIVL' A
#
# COMPACT_ATOMS: atom_id res chain seq x y z
N MET A 1 12.14 10.57 -1.85
CA MET A 1 11.56 10.87 -3.16
C MET A 1 10.07 10.87 -2.94
N ASP A 2 9.43 12.03 -2.98
CA ASP A 2 8.07 12.27 -2.48
C ASP A 2 7.02 12.17 -3.61
N ASP A 3 7.28 11.29 -4.58
CA ASP A 3 6.46 11.19 -5.78
C ASP A 3 5.14 10.50 -5.47
N LEU A 4 4.04 11.14 -5.90
CA LEU A 4 2.70 10.60 -5.74
C LEU A 4 2.48 9.57 -6.84
N LEU A 5 2.44 8.29 -6.45
CA LEU A 5 2.29 7.17 -7.37
C LEU A 5 0.82 6.73 -7.43
N THR A 6 0.36 6.35 -8.62
CA THR A 6 -0.95 5.70 -8.78
C THR A 6 -0.89 4.23 -8.37
N ILE A 7 -2.04 3.63 -8.05
CA ILE A 7 -2.10 2.22 -7.67
C ILE A 7 -1.45 1.31 -8.73
N ALA A 8 -1.73 1.57 -10.02
CA ALA A 8 -1.13 0.82 -11.12
C ALA A 8 0.40 0.95 -11.19
N GLN A 9 0.95 2.12 -10.85
CA GLN A 9 2.41 2.32 -10.78
C GLN A 9 3.02 1.64 -9.56
N ILE A 10 2.31 1.61 -8.43
CA ILE A 10 2.73 0.93 -7.21
C ILE A 10 2.76 -0.58 -7.45
N GLU A 11 1.72 -1.15 -8.06
CA GLU A 11 1.64 -2.57 -8.41
C GLU A 11 2.69 -2.98 -9.45
N ALA A 12 2.99 -2.11 -10.41
CA ALA A 12 4.02 -2.37 -11.41
C ALA A 12 5.44 -2.34 -10.84
N GLN A 13 5.72 -1.47 -9.87
CA GLN A 13 7.05 -1.32 -9.27
C GLN A 13 7.30 -2.31 -8.13
N PHE A 14 6.29 -2.55 -7.30
CA PHE A 14 6.37 -3.39 -6.11
C PHE A 14 5.40 -4.55 -6.33
N SER A 15 5.84 -5.64 -6.95
CA SER A 15 4.95 -6.77 -7.25
C SER A 15 4.99 -7.81 -6.13
N SER A 16 3.81 -8.20 -5.63
CA SER A 16 3.70 -9.15 -4.50
C SER A 16 4.40 -8.69 -3.23
N GLU A 17 4.37 -7.38 -2.95
CA GLU A 17 4.95 -6.77 -1.76
C GLU A 17 3.89 -6.03 -0.95
N TRP A 18 4.21 -5.79 0.31
CA TRP A 18 3.46 -4.87 1.17
C TRP A 18 4.01 -3.46 0.98
N VAL A 19 3.14 -2.49 0.77
CA VAL A 19 3.51 -1.10 0.50
C VAL A 19 2.80 -0.19 1.48
N LEU A 20 3.56 0.62 2.21
CA LEU A 20 3.07 1.70 3.05
C LEU A 20 2.90 2.97 2.20
N VAL A 21 1.66 3.38 2.03
CA VAL A 21 1.28 4.58 1.28
C VAL A 21 0.84 5.66 2.26
N GLU A 22 1.50 6.80 2.24
CA GLU A 22 1.14 8.00 3.00
C GLU A 22 0.25 8.93 2.18
N ASP A 23 -0.68 9.58 2.88
CA ASP A 23 -1.70 10.46 2.32
C ASP A 23 -2.44 9.85 1.11
N PRO A 24 -3.01 8.64 1.25
CA PRO A 24 -3.71 7.98 0.16
C PRO A 24 -4.94 8.77 -0.27
N GLN A 25 -5.06 8.96 -1.58
CA GLN A 25 -6.29 9.41 -2.22
C GLN A 25 -7.20 8.19 -2.40
N VAL A 26 -8.38 8.25 -1.83
CA VAL A 26 -9.38 7.18 -1.90
C VAL A 26 -10.61 7.66 -2.65
N ASN A 27 -11.29 6.76 -3.36
CA ASN A 27 -12.60 7.03 -3.94
C ASN A 27 -13.72 6.88 -2.88
N ASP A 28 -14.96 7.09 -3.29
CA ASP A 28 -16.15 6.92 -2.42
C ASP A 28 -16.32 5.49 -1.87
N ALA A 29 -15.72 4.49 -2.52
CA ALA A 29 -15.70 3.10 -2.07
C ALA A 29 -14.53 2.79 -1.11
N LEU A 30 -13.77 3.80 -0.68
CA LEU A 30 -12.57 3.68 0.16
C LEU A 30 -11.41 2.91 -0.51
N GLU A 31 -11.44 2.77 -1.84
CA GLU A 31 -10.36 2.16 -2.61
C GLU A 31 -9.25 3.18 -2.86
N VAL A 32 -8.00 2.78 -2.63
CA VAL A 32 -6.83 3.65 -2.82
C VAL A 32 -6.53 3.80 -4.31
N GLN A 33 -6.57 5.05 -4.79
CA GLN A 33 -6.29 5.42 -6.19
C GLN A 33 -4.83 5.83 -6.39
N SER A 34 -4.27 6.52 -5.41
CA SER A 34 -2.88 7.01 -5.44
C SER A 34 -2.38 7.39 -4.05
N GLY A 35 -1.07 7.59 -3.91
CA GLY A 35 -0.46 8.16 -2.71
C GLY A 35 1.06 8.08 -2.74
N LYS A 36 1.69 8.50 -1.64
CA LYS A 36 3.15 8.54 -1.55
C LYS A 36 3.69 7.28 -0.93
N VAL A 37 4.52 6.53 -1.66
CA VAL A 37 5.14 5.31 -1.11
C VAL A 37 6.25 5.70 -0.12
N ARG A 38 6.08 5.32 1.15
CA ARG A 38 7.06 5.59 2.22
C ARG A 38 7.94 4.39 2.53
N TRP A 39 7.39 3.20 2.40
CA TRP A 39 8.11 1.95 2.62
C TRP A 39 7.47 0.83 1.81
N HIS A 40 8.26 -0.15 1.40
CA HIS A 40 7.76 -1.40 0.84
C HIS A 40 8.62 -2.56 1.33
N SER A 41 8.02 -3.72 1.54
CA SER A 41 8.72 -4.94 1.92
C SER A 41 7.87 -6.16 1.61
N LYS A 42 8.50 -7.32 1.40
CA LYS A 42 7.78 -8.61 1.34
C LYS A 42 7.26 -9.03 2.71
N ASP A 43 7.90 -8.53 3.77
CA ASP A 43 7.51 -8.80 5.15
C ASP A 43 6.48 -7.79 5.63
N ARG A 44 5.27 -8.27 5.93
CA ARG A 44 4.17 -7.42 6.43
C ARG A 44 4.55 -6.73 7.74
N GLU A 45 5.17 -7.45 8.68
CA GLU A 45 5.48 -6.92 10.01
C GLU A 45 6.52 -5.80 9.96
N GLU A 46 7.46 -5.86 9.02
CA GLU A 46 8.39 -4.77 8.75
C GLU A 46 7.66 -3.51 8.29
N VAL A 47 6.70 -3.62 7.36
CA VAL A 47 5.90 -2.47 6.90
C VAL A 47 5.10 -1.86 8.05
N TYR A 48 4.50 -2.69 8.93
CA TYR A 48 3.80 -2.19 10.11
C TYR A 48 4.76 -1.51 11.12
N ARG A 49 5.95 -2.08 11.35
CA ARG A 49 6.98 -1.44 12.20
C ARG A 49 7.40 -0.07 11.66
N GLN A 50 7.50 0.05 10.34
CA GLN A 50 7.79 1.33 9.70
C GLN A 50 6.64 2.32 9.82
N ALA A 51 5.38 1.88 9.68
CA ALA A 51 4.22 2.74 9.91
C ALA A 51 4.20 3.30 11.35
N VAL A 52 4.55 2.48 12.35
CA VAL A 52 4.65 2.90 13.76
C VAL A 52 5.83 3.86 14.00
N THR A 53 6.94 3.66 13.29
CA THR A 53 8.12 4.53 13.38
C THR A 53 7.87 5.89 12.74
N LEU A 54 7.30 5.90 11.53
CA LEU A 54 7.04 7.11 10.75
C LEU A 54 5.83 7.91 11.26
N ARG A 55 4.86 7.24 11.89
CA ARG A 55 3.60 7.81 12.39
C ARG A 55 2.92 8.78 11.40
N PRO A 56 2.69 8.38 10.15
CA PRO A 56 1.95 9.21 9.22
C PRO A 56 0.53 9.46 9.75
N LYS A 57 0.02 10.69 9.61
CA LYS A 57 -1.33 11.05 10.07
C LYS A 57 -2.42 10.29 9.32
N ARG A 58 -2.19 10.01 8.03
CA ARG A 58 -3.08 9.28 7.15
C ARG A 58 -2.24 8.36 6.29
N PHE A 59 -2.54 7.06 6.33
CA PHE A 59 -1.82 6.07 5.55
C PHE A 59 -2.72 4.90 5.19
N ALA A 60 -2.31 4.16 4.17
CA ALA A 60 -2.84 2.86 3.80
C ALA A 60 -1.69 1.86 3.70
N VAL A 61 -1.98 0.59 4.00
CA VAL A 61 -1.07 -0.52 3.77
C VAL A 61 -1.69 -1.38 2.69
N LEU A 62 -1.01 -1.49 1.56
CA LEU A 62 -1.48 -2.21 0.39
C LEU A 62 -0.67 -3.48 0.20
N TYR A 63 -1.32 -4.57 -0.20
CA TYR A 63 -0.65 -5.74 -0.74
C TYR A 63 -0.84 -5.76 -2.25
N THR A 64 0.26 -5.69 -2.98
CA THR A 64 0.27 -5.61 -4.45
C THR A 64 0.41 -6.98 -5.12
N GLY A 65 0.26 -8.06 -4.34
CA GLY A 65 0.13 -9.39 -4.91
C GLY A 65 -1.18 -9.49 -5.66
N ARG A 66 -1.13 -10.04 -6.88
CA ARG A 66 -2.35 -10.33 -7.62
C ARG A 66 -3.13 -11.37 -6.84
N MET A 67 -4.32 -10.98 -6.37
CA MET A 67 -5.28 -11.95 -5.87
C MET A 67 -5.73 -12.83 -7.03
N PRO A 68 -5.70 -14.17 -6.89
CA PRO A 68 -6.37 -15.03 -7.84
C PRO A 68 -7.85 -14.65 -7.88
N GLU A 69 -8.45 -14.67 -9.08
CA GLU A 69 -9.83 -14.20 -9.35
C GLU A 69 -10.92 -14.92 -8.50
N ASP A 70 -10.56 -16.02 -7.82
CA ASP A 70 -11.46 -16.86 -7.01
C ASP A 70 -11.07 -16.90 -5.51
N THR A 71 -10.35 -15.91 -5.00
CA THR A 71 -9.89 -15.90 -3.59
C THR A 71 -10.60 -14.84 -2.76
N ALA A 72 -11.28 -15.27 -1.69
CA ALA A 72 -11.78 -14.39 -0.64
C ALA A 72 -10.76 -14.29 0.50
N ILE A 73 -10.43 -13.08 0.95
CA ILE A 73 -9.69 -12.88 2.20
C ILE A 73 -10.70 -12.76 3.35
N VAL A 74 -10.58 -13.67 4.31
CA VAL A 74 -11.25 -13.56 5.61
C VAL A 74 -10.26 -12.93 6.58
N LEU A 75 -10.61 -11.74 7.10
CA LEU A 75 -9.80 -10.95 8.02
C LEU A 75 -10.27 -11.14 9.46
#